data_AF-R5YCY8-F1
#
_entry.id   AF-R5YCY8-F1
#
_cell.length_a   1.000
_cell.length_b   1.000
_cell.length_c   1.000
_cell.angle_alpha   90.00
_cell.angle_beta   90.00
_cell.angle_gamma   90.00
#
_symmetry.space_group_name_H-M   'P 1'
#
loop_
_entity.id
_entity.type
_entity.pdbx_description
1 polymer ?
#
loop_
_entity_poly.entity_id
_entity_poly.type
_entity_poly.pdbx_seq_one_letter_code
_entity_poly.pdbx_strand_id
1 'polypeptide(L)'
;MKNKGLKIALKILLAILFAGIFCGIYYIAKLSFIGPAISSGKYGHLGEIIAAVILVLAYLCTCIAIFAEKKRLVSGIVSFILIISVIPALGVANTVVAAKEYQTFNQEIWNDPEYYNCRQYMIDDITNKNKFVGMDIREVKDILGFDCYELFESNTFYYEVGQEFPGYKKLVITYDDNGKVTSAEVQG
;
A
#
# COMPACT_ATOMS: atom_id res chain seq x y z
N MET A 1 -42.72 26.88 -17.25
CA MET A 1 -42.01 25.72 -17.83
C MET A 1 -40.50 25.89 -18.00
N LYS A 2 -39.95 27.09 -18.29
CA LYS A 2 -38.49 27.33 -18.48
C LYS A 2 -37.58 26.83 -17.33
N ASN A 3 -38.00 26.95 -16.06
CA ASN A 3 -37.16 26.55 -14.91
C ASN A 3 -37.02 25.03 -14.71
N LYS A 4 -37.92 24.19 -15.24
CA LYS A 4 -37.87 22.74 -15.00
C LYS A 4 -36.77 22.06 -15.81
N GLY A 5 -36.61 22.47 -17.07
CA GLY A 5 -35.51 22.01 -17.93
C GLY A 5 -34.15 22.45 -17.41
N LEU A 6 -34.02 23.72 -17.00
CA LEU A 6 -32.79 24.25 -16.40
C LEU A 6 -32.41 23.51 -15.11
N LYS A 7 -33.37 23.21 -14.22
CA LYS A 7 -33.12 22.45 -12.97
C LYS A 7 -32.62 21.03 -13.26
N ILE A 8 -33.13 20.38 -14.31
CA ILE A 8 -32.68 19.04 -14.70
C ILE A 8 -31.27 19.11 -15.31
N ALA A 9 -31.02 20.06 -16.21
CA ALA A 9 -29.71 20.26 -16.81
C ALA A 9 -28.63 20.50 -15.75
N LEU A 10 -28.93 21.33 -14.73
CA LEU A 10 -28.01 21.59 -13.63
C LEU A 10 -27.71 20.32 -12.80
N LYS A 11 -28.71 19.47 -12.56
CA LYS A 11 -28.51 18.18 -11.87
C LYS A 11 -27.63 17.22 -12.66
N ILE A 12 -27.80 17.16 -13.99
CA ILE A 12 -26.95 16.35 -14.87
C ILE A 12 -25.51 16.86 -14.83
N LEU A 13 -25.32 18.18 -14.95
CA LEU A 13 -23.99 18.80 -14.90
C LEU A 13 -23.30 18.55 -13.56
N LEU A 14 -24.05 18.58 -12.45
CA LEU A 14 -23.56 18.22 -11.13
C LEU A 14 -23.15 16.74 -11.04
N ALA A 15 -23.93 15.82 -11.62
CA ALA A 15 -23.57 14.40 -11.63
C ALA A 15 -22.28 14.14 -12.43
N ILE A 16 -22.10 14.79 -13.58
CA ILE A 16 -20.88 14.70 -14.39
C ILE A 16 -19.67 15.25 -13.61
N LEU A 17 -19.83 16.39 -12.92
CA LEU A 17 -18.79 16.95 -12.07
C LEU A 17 -18.34 15.94 -11.01
N PHE A 18 -19.28 15.31 -10.32
CA PHE A 18 -18.96 14.29 -9.33
C PHE A 18 -18.26 13.09 -9.96
N ALA A 19 -18.72 12.58 -11.12
CA ALA A 19 -18.04 11.50 -11.82
C ALA A 19 -16.55 11.82 -12.05
N GLY A 20 -16.23 13.04 -12.47
CA GLY A 20 -14.84 13.51 -12.60
C GLY A 20 -14.07 13.49 -11.28
N ILE A 21 -14.68 13.94 -10.18
CA ILE A 21 -14.09 13.90 -8.84
C ILE A 21 -13.81 12.45 -8.40
N PHE A 22 -14.76 11.52 -8.59
CA PHE A 22 -14.59 10.11 -8.26
C PHE A 22 -13.46 9.46 -9.07
N CYS A 23 -13.33 9.79 -10.35
CA CYS A 23 -12.18 9.35 -11.16
C CYS A 23 -10.85 9.90 -10.65
N GLY A 24 -10.82 11.17 -10.21
CA GLY A 24 -9.63 11.76 -9.59
C GLY A 24 -9.24 11.06 -8.28
N ILE A 25 -10.23 10.76 -7.43
CA ILE A 25 -10.01 10.01 -6.19
C ILE A 25 -9.50 8.60 -6.50
N TYR A 26 -10.07 7.92 -7.50
CA TYR A 26 -9.58 6.60 -7.94
C TYR A 26 -8.10 6.66 -8.34
N TYR A 27 -7.72 7.65 -9.14
CA TYR A 27 -6.36 7.80 -9.62
C TYR A 27 -5.37 8.09 -8.48
N ILE A 28 -5.74 8.97 -7.55
CA ILE A 28 -4.92 9.27 -6.36
C ILE A 28 -4.82 8.04 -5.45
N ALA A 29 -5.94 7.34 -5.20
CA ALA A 29 -5.96 6.10 -4.42
C ALA A 29 -5.03 5.05 -5.03
N LYS A 30 -5.07 4.90 -6.36
CA LYS A 30 -4.21 3.99 -7.11
C LYS A 30 -2.73 4.32 -6.94
N LEU A 31 -2.34 5.57 -7.12
CA LEU A 31 -0.94 5.98 -7.10
C LEU A 31 -0.34 6.06 -5.69
N SER A 32 -1.12 6.52 -4.72
CA SER A 32 -0.58 6.93 -3.41
C SER A 32 -0.90 5.97 -2.27
N PHE A 33 -1.86 5.05 -2.45
CA PHE A 33 -2.39 4.25 -1.33
C PHE A 33 -2.51 2.75 -1.63
N ILE A 34 -2.20 2.30 -2.85
CA ILE A 34 -2.05 0.88 -3.13
C ILE A 34 -0.73 0.43 -2.51
N GLY A 35 -0.83 -0.30 -1.39
CA GLY A 35 0.34 -0.79 -0.72
C GLY A 35 1.08 -1.87 -1.53
N PRO A 36 2.35 -2.15 -1.19
CA PRO A 36 3.27 -2.99 -1.98
C PRO A 36 2.79 -4.40 -2.32
N ALA A 37 2.03 -5.05 -1.43
CA ALA A 37 1.53 -6.41 -1.70
C ALA A 37 0.42 -6.41 -2.77
N ILE A 38 -0.26 -5.28 -2.94
CA ILE A 38 -1.26 -5.09 -3.98
C ILE A 38 -0.64 -4.44 -5.22
N SER A 39 0.35 -3.56 -5.14
CA SER A 39 0.92 -2.92 -6.34
C SER A 39 1.93 -3.80 -7.07
N SER A 40 2.72 -4.59 -6.33
CA SER A 40 3.81 -5.40 -6.87
C SER A 40 3.69 -6.88 -6.50
N GLY A 41 2.66 -7.25 -5.75
CA GLY A 41 2.40 -8.64 -5.39
C GLY A 41 1.44 -9.33 -6.36
N LYS A 42 1.31 -10.64 -6.18
CA LYS A 42 0.40 -11.53 -6.93
C LYS A 42 -1.06 -11.06 -6.93
N TYR A 43 -1.43 -10.26 -5.93
CA TYR A 43 -2.77 -9.70 -5.76
C TYR A 43 -2.94 -8.27 -6.30
N GLY A 44 -2.04 -7.85 -7.21
CA GLY A 44 -2.17 -6.74 -8.17
C GLY A 44 -3.53 -6.05 -8.25
N HIS A 45 -4.47 -6.83 -8.79
CA HIS A 45 -5.79 -6.34 -9.18
C HIS A 45 -6.77 -6.13 -8.02
N LEU A 46 -6.50 -6.68 -6.82
CA LEU A 46 -7.44 -6.60 -5.70
C LEU A 46 -7.70 -5.14 -5.26
N GLY A 47 -6.65 -4.31 -5.16
CA GLY A 47 -6.83 -2.91 -4.77
C GLY A 47 -7.57 -2.10 -5.80
N GLU A 48 -7.29 -2.32 -7.09
CA GLU A 48 -7.99 -1.65 -8.19
C GLU A 48 -9.49 -1.98 -8.15
N ILE A 49 -9.83 -3.26 -7.96
CA ILE A 49 -11.22 -3.71 -7.87
C ILE A 49 -11.91 -3.12 -6.64
N ILE A 50 -11.27 -3.15 -5.46
CA ILE A 50 -11.86 -2.61 -4.21
C ILE A 50 -12.14 -1.11 -4.35
N ALA A 51 -11.15 -0.33 -4.80
CA ALA A 51 -11.32 1.11 -4.97
C ALA A 51 -12.40 1.43 -6.01
N ALA A 52 -12.40 0.74 -7.15
CA ALA A 52 -13.40 0.93 -8.19
C ALA A 52 -14.82 0.64 -7.69
N VAL A 53 -15.03 -0.49 -7.00
CA VAL A 53 -16.36 -0.89 -6.49
C VAL A 53 -16.88 0.13 -5.48
N ILE A 54 -16.06 0.56 -4.52
CA ILE A 54 -16.47 1.54 -3.50
C ILE A 54 -16.85 2.87 -4.16
N LEU A 55 -16.05 3.35 -5.12
CA LEU A 55 -16.30 4.63 -5.78
C LEU A 55 -17.52 4.58 -6.71
N VAL A 56 -17.78 3.46 -7.39
CA VAL A 56 -19.01 3.25 -8.17
C VAL A 56 -20.24 3.30 -7.25
N LEU A 57 -20.20 2.61 -6.11
CA LEU A 57 -21.31 2.64 -5.14
C LEU A 57 -21.53 4.05 -4.57
N ALA A 58 -20.44 4.75 -4.23
CA ALA A 58 -20.51 6.12 -3.74
C ALA A 58 -21.10 7.07 -4.80
N TYR A 59 -20.69 6.92 -6.06
CA TYR A 59 -21.26 7.69 -7.17
C TYR A 59 -22.75 7.43 -7.35
N LEU A 60 -23.20 6.18 -7.28
CA LEU A 60 -24.62 5.83 -7.33
C LEU A 60 -25.40 6.49 -6.19
N CYS A 61 -24.86 6.49 -4.96
CA CYS A 61 -25.45 7.20 -3.82
C CYS A 61 -25.51 8.72 -4.05
N THR A 62 -24.47 9.32 -4.64
CA THR A 62 -24.45 10.73 -5.03
C THR A 62 -25.53 11.05 -6.06
N CYS A 63 -25.68 10.21 -7.08
CA CYS A 63 -26.76 10.34 -8.06
C CYS A 63 -28.14 10.30 -7.39
N ILE A 64 -28.37 9.34 -6.48
CA ILE A 64 -29.61 9.29 -5.70
C ILE A 64 -29.80 10.59 -4.90
N ALA A 65 -28.74 11.15 -4.30
CA ALA A 65 -28.85 12.39 -3.54
C ALA A 65 -29.23 13.62 -4.38
N ILE A 66 -28.73 13.67 -5.63
CA ILE A 66 -28.99 14.74 -6.59
C ILE A 66 -30.44 14.65 -7.11
N PHE A 67 -30.87 13.44 -7.51
CA PHE A 67 -32.12 13.24 -8.23
C PHE A 67 -33.32 12.96 -7.31
N ALA A 68 -33.13 12.24 -6.19
CA ALA A 68 -34.20 11.83 -5.29
C ALA A 68 -34.25 12.66 -4.00
N GLU A 69 -35.06 13.73 -3.99
CA GLU A 69 -35.14 14.70 -2.89
C GLU A 69 -35.46 14.06 -1.52
N LYS A 70 -36.31 13.02 -1.48
CA LYS A 70 -36.66 12.30 -0.25
C LYS A 70 -35.51 11.47 0.36
N LYS A 71 -34.52 11.07 -0.44
CA LYS A 71 -33.40 10.23 0.00
C LYS A 71 -32.07 11.00 0.07
N ARG A 72 -32.11 12.32 -0.13
CA ARG A 72 -30.92 13.17 -0.27
C ARG A 72 -29.95 13.06 0.90
N LEU A 73 -30.46 13.24 2.12
CA LEU A 73 -29.63 13.25 3.32
C LEU A 73 -28.92 11.91 3.52
N VAL A 74 -29.69 10.82 3.55
CA VAL A 74 -29.17 9.46 3.77
C VAL A 74 -28.18 9.07 2.68
N SER A 75 -28.52 9.29 1.41
CA SER A 75 -27.65 8.89 0.28
C SER A 75 -26.37 9.74 0.23
N GLY A 76 -26.45 11.01 0.60
CA GLY A 76 -25.27 11.87 0.74
C GLY A 76 -24.33 11.37 1.84
N ILE A 77 -24.86 11.02 3.02
CA ILE A 77 -24.08 10.46 4.14
C ILE A 77 -23.43 9.13 3.74
N VAL A 78 -24.17 8.22 3.11
CA VAL A 78 -23.64 6.93 2.66
C VAL A 78 -22.53 7.13 1.62
N SER A 79 -22.73 8.01 0.64
CA SER A 79 -21.70 8.34 -0.34
C SER A 79 -20.42 8.85 0.32
N PHE A 80 -20.56 9.77 1.28
CA PHE A 80 -19.43 10.30 2.03
C PHE A 80 -18.67 9.21 2.80
N ILE A 81 -19.38 8.34 3.53
CA ILE A 81 -18.78 7.22 4.27
C ILE A 81 -18.00 6.30 3.33
N LEU A 82 -18.56 5.97 2.17
CA LEU A 82 -17.89 5.12 1.19
C LEU A 82 -16.58 5.76 0.72
N ILE A 83 -16.57 7.05 0.39
CA ILE A 83 -15.35 7.74 -0.06
C ILE A 83 -14.26 7.70 1.01
N ILE A 84 -14.58 8.07 2.26
CA ILE A 84 -13.56 8.08 3.33
C ILE A 84 -13.09 6.67 3.69
N SER A 85 -13.89 5.63 3.39
CA SER A 85 -13.55 4.24 3.64
C SER A 85 -12.57 3.63 2.63
N VAL A 86 -12.32 4.28 1.49
CA VAL A 86 -11.42 3.77 0.44
C VAL A 86 -10.02 3.52 0.99
N ILE A 87 -9.44 4.50 1.69
CA ILE A 87 -8.09 4.41 2.25
C ILE A 87 -7.97 3.25 3.27
N PRO A 88 -8.79 3.17 4.34
CA PRO A 88 -8.68 2.07 5.27
C PRO A 88 -8.99 0.71 4.64
N ALA A 89 -9.90 0.63 3.66
CA ALA A 89 -10.19 -0.61 2.94
C ALA A 89 -8.97 -1.11 2.14
N LEU A 90 -8.28 -0.21 1.42
CA LEU A 90 -7.04 -0.52 0.72
C LEU A 90 -5.92 -0.91 1.70
N GLY A 91 -5.82 -0.21 2.84
CA GLY A 91 -4.86 -0.55 3.89
C GLY A 91 -5.04 -1.98 4.40
N VAL A 92 -6.26 -2.36 4.77
CA VAL A 92 -6.58 -3.72 5.23
C VAL A 92 -6.35 -4.76 4.14
N ALA A 93 -6.77 -4.49 2.90
CA ALA A 93 -6.54 -5.41 1.79
C ALA A 93 -5.04 -5.65 1.58
N ASN A 94 -4.20 -4.60 1.71
CA ASN A 94 -2.77 -4.73 1.57
C ASN A 94 -2.14 -5.49 2.74
N THR A 95 -2.40 -5.09 3.98
CA THR A 95 -1.66 -5.62 5.16
C THR A 95 -2.19 -6.94 5.69
N VAL A 96 -3.49 -7.21 5.55
CA VAL A 96 -4.14 -8.40 6.12
C VAL A 96 -4.35 -9.48 5.09
N VAL A 97 -4.69 -9.11 3.84
CA VAL A 97 -5.03 -10.07 2.79
C VAL A 97 -3.82 -10.38 1.91
N ALA A 98 -3.30 -9.37 1.21
CA ALA A 98 -2.26 -9.56 0.20
C ALA A 98 -0.88 -9.82 0.85
N ALA A 99 -0.53 -9.08 1.89
CA ALA A 99 0.78 -9.20 2.55
C ALA A 99 0.99 -10.57 3.24
N LYS A 100 -0.07 -11.32 3.53
CA LYS A 100 0.03 -12.61 4.22
C LYS A 100 0.88 -13.64 3.45
N GLU A 101 0.85 -13.61 2.12
CA GLU A 101 1.71 -14.47 1.30
C GLU A 101 3.21 -14.12 1.44
N TYR A 102 3.51 -12.90 1.90
CA TYR A 102 4.87 -12.37 2.05
C TYR A 102 5.30 -12.24 3.51
N GLN A 103 4.56 -12.80 4.48
CA GLN A 103 4.95 -12.73 5.90
C GLN A 103 5.96 -13.81 6.30
N THR A 104 6.07 -14.88 5.52
CA THR A 104 7.05 -15.95 5.75
C THR A 104 8.22 -15.75 4.80
N PHE A 105 9.43 -15.75 5.35
CA PHE A 105 10.65 -15.66 4.57
C PHE A 105 10.77 -16.84 3.62
N ASN A 106 10.91 -16.51 2.34
CA ASN A 106 11.17 -17.43 1.25
C ASN A 106 12.29 -16.85 0.40
N GLN A 107 13.41 -17.57 0.26
CA GLN A 107 14.59 -17.09 -0.45
C GLN A 107 14.33 -16.80 -1.93
N GLU A 108 13.48 -17.59 -2.61
CA GLU A 108 13.17 -17.40 -4.03
C GLU A 108 12.41 -16.08 -4.22
N ILE A 109 11.35 -15.85 -3.44
CA ILE A 109 10.57 -14.61 -3.48
C ILE A 109 11.42 -13.42 -3.04
N TRP A 110 12.29 -13.61 -2.04
CA TRP A 110 13.19 -12.58 -1.56
C TRP A 110 14.17 -12.14 -2.65
N ASN A 111 14.77 -13.08 -3.39
CA ASN A 111 15.74 -12.76 -4.44
C ASN A 111 15.09 -12.29 -5.75
N ASP A 112 13.78 -12.48 -5.92
CA ASP A 112 13.06 -12.05 -7.12
C ASP A 112 12.83 -10.52 -7.15
N PRO A 113 13.36 -9.80 -8.17
CA PRO A 113 13.16 -8.36 -8.31
C PRO A 113 11.69 -7.95 -8.48
N GLU A 114 10.83 -8.83 -9.01
CA GLU A 114 9.39 -8.54 -9.18
C GLU A 114 8.72 -8.27 -7.83
N TYR A 115 9.16 -8.98 -6.78
CA TYR A 115 8.63 -8.87 -5.42
C TYR A 115 9.48 -8.02 -4.50
N TYR A 116 10.40 -7.20 -5.03
CA TYR A 116 11.27 -6.32 -4.24
C TYR A 116 10.52 -5.54 -3.16
N ASN A 117 9.40 -4.91 -3.53
CA ASN A 117 8.61 -4.11 -2.59
C ASN A 117 7.90 -4.96 -1.52
N CYS A 118 7.70 -6.26 -1.76
CA CYS A 118 7.06 -7.19 -0.82
C CYS A 118 8.05 -7.72 0.24
N ARG A 119 9.37 -7.59 0.04
CA ARG A 119 10.42 -8.00 1.00
C ARG A 119 10.19 -7.44 2.40
N GLN A 120 9.62 -6.24 2.49
CA GLN A 120 9.33 -5.57 3.76
C GLN A 120 8.44 -6.39 4.73
N TYR A 121 7.61 -7.29 4.19
CA TYR A 121 6.73 -8.14 4.99
C TYR A 121 7.45 -9.38 5.55
N MET A 122 8.60 -9.76 5.00
CA MET A 122 9.39 -10.93 5.41
C MET A 122 10.46 -10.59 6.46
N ILE A 123 10.76 -9.31 6.70
CA ILE A 123 11.87 -8.86 7.57
C ILE A 123 11.78 -9.46 8.98
N ASP A 124 10.59 -9.45 9.57
CA ASP A 124 10.41 -9.94 10.93
C ASP A 124 10.71 -11.45 11.01
N ASP A 125 10.26 -12.21 10.02
CA ASP A 125 10.47 -13.66 9.97
C ASP A 125 11.94 -14.03 9.68
N ILE A 126 12.59 -13.37 8.71
CA ILE A 126 14.01 -13.63 8.41
C ILE A 126 14.91 -13.25 9.59
N THR A 127 14.63 -12.15 10.29
CA THR A 127 15.40 -11.70 11.45
C THR A 127 15.22 -12.66 12.63
N ASN A 128 13.98 -13.09 12.89
CA ASN A 128 13.68 -14.02 13.98
C ASN A 128 14.24 -15.43 13.75
N LYS A 129 14.18 -15.94 12.50
CA LYS A 129 14.68 -17.27 12.14
C LYS A 129 16.20 -17.35 12.23
N ASN A 130 16.90 -16.33 11.73
CA ASN A 130 18.35 -16.39 11.59
C ASN A 130 19.10 -15.83 12.80
N LYS A 131 18.48 -14.97 13.63
CA LYS A 131 19.11 -14.35 14.81
C LYS A 131 20.47 -13.74 14.49
N PHE A 132 20.47 -12.67 13.68
CA PHE A 132 21.69 -12.10 13.09
C PHE A 132 22.83 -11.77 14.07
N VAL A 133 22.53 -11.38 15.31
CA VAL A 133 23.55 -11.03 16.31
C VAL A 133 24.48 -12.22 16.60
N GLY A 134 25.78 -11.99 16.45
CA GLY A 134 26.86 -12.97 16.66
C GLY A 134 27.29 -13.73 15.40
N MET A 135 26.54 -13.64 14.29
CA MET A 135 26.93 -14.26 13.02
C MET A 135 28.04 -13.49 12.31
N ASP A 136 28.72 -14.18 11.40
CA ASP A 136 29.68 -13.54 10.50
C ASP A 136 28.95 -12.67 9.48
N ILE A 137 29.48 -11.48 9.23
CA ILE A 137 28.94 -10.53 8.26
C ILE A 137 28.76 -11.14 6.86
N ARG A 138 29.63 -12.07 6.45
CA ARG A 138 29.53 -12.75 5.16
C ARG A 138 28.32 -13.69 5.11
N GLU A 139 28.10 -14.45 6.18
CA GLU A 139 26.95 -15.34 6.30
C GLU A 139 25.63 -14.55 6.25
N VAL A 140 25.59 -13.39 6.91
CA VAL A 140 24.40 -12.51 6.87
C VAL A 140 24.15 -11.96 5.47
N LYS A 141 25.20 -11.57 4.73
CA LYS A 141 25.07 -11.14 3.33
C LYS A 141 24.59 -12.27 2.42
N ASP A 142 25.08 -13.49 2.62
CA ASP A 142 24.63 -14.65 1.84
C ASP A 142 23.14 -14.97 2.06
N ILE A 143 22.64 -14.78 3.29
CA ILE A 143 21.21 -14.92 3.62
C ILE A 143 20.37 -13.81 2.97
N LEU A 144 20.82 -12.56 3.09
CA LEU A 144 20.09 -11.39 2.58
C LEU A 144 20.19 -11.21 1.06
N GLY A 145 21.15 -11.84 0.39
CA GLY A 145 21.31 -11.77 -1.06
C GLY A 145 21.97 -10.48 -1.56
N PHE A 146 21.69 -10.13 -2.83
CA PHE A 146 22.25 -8.96 -3.51
C PHE A 146 21.32 -7.73 -3.38
N ASP A 147 21.92 -6.53 -3.32
CA ASP A 147 21.34 -5.19 -3.01
C ASP A 147 21.57 -4.66 -1.57
N CYS A 148 22.72 -4.97 -0.95
CA CYS A 148 23.15 -4.28 0.27
C CYS A 148 23.85 -2.93 -0.06
N TYR A 149 23.46 -1.86 0.62
CA TYR A 149 24.18 -0.59 0.59
C TYR A 149 25.14 -0.53 1.77
N GLU A 150 26.44 -0.56 1.48
CA GLU A 150 27.48 -0.40 2.48
C GLU A 150 27.75 1.08 2.77
N LEU A 151 27.74 1.46 4.04
CA LEU A 151 28.21 2.76 4.48
C LEU A 151 29.70 2.63 4.78
N PHE A 152 30.55 2.92 3.79
CA PHE A 152 32.02 2.70 3.84
C PHE A 152 32.75 3.35 5.04
N GLU A 153 32.12 4.31 5.72
CA GLU A 153 32.69 5.03 6.87
C GLU A 153 32.21 4.49 8.24
N SER A 154 31.41 3.43 8.25
CA SER A 154 30.90 2.80 9.47
C SER A 154 30.93 1.27 9.33
N ASN A 155 31.19 0.53 10.42
CA ASN A 155 30.99 -0.93 10.47
C ASN A 155 29.48 -1.26 10.48
N THR A 156 28.76 -0.76 9.49
CA THR A 156 27.31 -0.83 9.35
C THR A 156 26.97 -0.91 7.88
N PHE A 157 26.05 -1.80 7.53
CA PHE A 157 25.40 -1.79 6.23
C PHE A 157 23.89 -1.78 6.43
N TYR A 158 23.17 -1.29 5.44
CA TYR A 158 21.72 -1.36 5.44
C TYR A 158 21.20 -2.06 4.20
N TYR A 159 20.06 -2.71 4.39
CA TYR A 159 19.27 -3.32 3.35
C TYR A 159 17.98 -2.53 3.23
N GLU A 160 17.73 -1.99 2.04
CA GLU A 160 16.44 -1.38 1.75
C GLU A 160 15.40 -2.48 1.52
N VAL A 161 14.29 -2.37 2.22
CA VAL A 161 13.26 -3.39 2.26
C VAL A 161 11.92 -2.69 2.09
N GLY A 162 11.55 -2.48 0.82
CA GLY A 162 10.26 -1.88 0.43
C GLY A 162 10.37 -0.63 -0.43
N GLN A 163 9.20 -0.01 -0.67
CA GLN A 163 9.04 1.20 -1.48
C GLN A 163 9.16 2.46 -0.62
N GLU A 164 9.75 3.53 -1.15
CA GLU A 164 10.03 4.80 -0.45
C GLU A 164 8.81 5.45 0.24
N PHE A 165 7.56 5.18 -0.15
CA PHE A 165 6.38 5.72 0.55
C PHE A 165 5.07 4.99 0.19
N PRO A 166 4.12 4.77 1.13
CA PRO A 166 4.27 4.75 2.59
C PRO A 166 4.70 3.35 3.07
N GLY A 167 5.72 3.28 3.93
CA GLY A 167 6.17 2.01 4.54
C GLY A 167 7.59 1.58 4.19
N TYR A 168 8.45 2.51 3.75
CA TYR A 168 9.86 2.22 3.55
C TYR A 168 10.51 1.77 4.84
N LYS A 169 11.06 0.56 4.83
CA LYS A 169 11.84 0.01 5.94
C LYS A 169 13.28 -0.21 5.50
N LYS A 170 14.18 -0.15 6.48
CA LYS A 170 15.58 -0.52 6.36
C LYS A 170 15.90 -1.56 7.40
N LEU A 171 16.57 -2.64 7.01
CA LEU A 171 17.26 -3.52 7.94
C LEU A 171 18.69 -3.01 8.08
N VAL A 172 19.04 -2.49 9.25
CA VAL A 172 20.37 -1.97 9.57
C VAL A 172 21.13 -3.02 10.37
N ILE A 173 22.30 -3.41 9.87
CA ILE A 173 23.15 -4.39 10.52
C ILE A 173 24.48 -3.71 10.88
N THR A 174 24.82 -3.75 12.17
CA THR A 174 26.09 -3.24 12.70
C THR A 174 26.97 -4.41 13.12
N TYR A 175 28.27 -4.31 12.90
CA TYR A 175 29.25 -5.35 13.21
C TYR A 175 30.52 -4.78 13.86
N ASP A 176 31.30 -5.62 14.51
CA ASP A 176 32.59 -5.26 15.10
C ASP A 176 33.74 -5.35 14.07
N ASP A 177 34.95 -4.97 14.49
CA ASP A 177 36.14 -4.99 13.62
C ASP A 177 36.54 -6.41 13.17
N ASN A 178 36.02 -7.46 13.82
CA ASN A 178 36.22 -8.85 13.42
C ASN A 178 35.14 -9.34 12.45
N GLY A 179 34.21 -8.48 12.03
CA GLY A 179 33.10 -8.82 11.16
C GLY A 179 31.99 -9.60 11.85
N LYS A 180 31.88 -9.54 13.18
CA LYS A 180 30.78 -10.15 13.94
C LYS A 180 29.65 -9.18 14.15
N VAL A 181 28.43 -9.59 13.82
CA VAL A 181 27.25 -8.75 13.97
C VAL A 181 26.96 -8.47 15.44
N THR A 182 26.81 -7.20 15.78
CA THR A 182 26.52 -6.72 17.14
C THR A 182 25.09 -6.20 17.27
N SER A 183 24.48 -5.71 16.18
CA SER A 183 23.07 -5.30 16.14
C SER A 183 22.44 -5.59 14.78
N ALA A 184 21.13 -5.86 14.80
CA ALA A 184 20.29 -6.03 13.62
C ALA A 184 18.92 -5.40 13.90
N GLU A 185 18.67 -4.22 13.36
CA GLU A 185 17.52 -3.39 13.70
C GLU A 185 16.73 -3.00 12.45
N VAL A 186 15.41 -2.99 12.58
CA VAL A 186 14.50 -2.51 11.52
C VAL A 186 14.15 -1.07 11.82
N GLN A 187 14.43 -0.18 10.86
CA GLN A 187 14.12 1.25 10.94
C GLN A 187 13.10 1.62 9.86
N GLY A 188 12.06 2.39 10.21
CA GLY A 188 11.00 2.81 9.27
C GLY A 188 9.61 2.80 9.88
#